data_AF-A0A4Q3YVA4-F1
#
_entry.id   AF-A0A4Q3YVA4-F1
#
_cell.length_a   1.000
_cell.length_b   1.000
_cell.length_c   1.000
_cell.angle_alpha   90.00
_cell.angle_beta   90.00
_cell.angle_gamma   90.00
#
_symmetry.space_group_name_H-M   'P 1'
#
loop_
_entity.id
_entity.type
_entity.pdbx_description
1 polymer ?
#
loop_
_entity_poly.entity_id
_entity_poly.type
_entity_poly.pdbx_seq_one_letter_code
_entity_poly.pdbx_strand_id
1 'polypeptide(L)'
;QYVVRPNLDFRGFAGQVASGSVKAGDKVTVAKSGQQSTVKDIVIHEGTQARADEGEAVTIVLADEIDISRGDMLVAPEARPHVADQFQAHVIWFDAQPMIPGRSYILRTEVDSVSATITTLKHQVNINTFAHEAAKHLNMNEVGECNISTQSPIAFDAYRDNRVTGNFVLIDRFTNATVGAGMIDHPLRRASNVHWQAMEVNKTARAEIKHQKPTVLWFTGYSGSGKSTIANTLEKLLHAQGKHTFMLDGDNIRHGLNRDLGFDNDDRVENIRRVAEVAKLMTDAGLMVIVSFISPFKAERQMARDLFQEGEFVEVFVDTPLEECIKRDPKGLYKKAQAGEIANFTGISSDYEAPENPEVHLHTLGHDPEALAIQIENYLKKR
;
A
#
# COMPACT_ATOMS: atom_id res chain seq x y z
N GLN A 1 -14.34 16.65 5.31
CA GLN A 1 -14.63 17.74 4.34
C GLN A 1 -15.60 17.25 3.26
N TYR A 2 -16.57 18.07 2.86
CA TYR A 2 -17.56 17.75 1.82
C TYR A 2 -17.78 18.95 0.88
N VAL A 3 -17.86 18.72 -0.43
CA VAL A 3 -18.15 19.78 -1.41
C VAL A 3 -19.66 19.95 -1.53
N VAL A 4 -20.16 21.14 -1.18
CA VAL A 4 -21.58 21.48 -1.17
C VAL A 4 -21.91 22.24 -2.46
N ARG A 5 -22.80 21.66 -3.29
CA ARG A 5 -23.35 22.27 -4.51
C ARG A 5 -24.87 22.10 -4.56
N PRO A 6 -25.64 22.98 -3.90
CA PRO A 6 -27.10 22.93 -3.89
C PRO A 6 -27.69 23.42 -5.23
N ASN A 7 -26.95 24.22 -6.00
CA ASN A 7 -27.30 24.71 -7.33
C ASN A 7 -26.02 25.01 -8.13
N LEU A 8 -26.17 25.44 -9.39
CA LEU A 8 -25.04 25.71 -10.30
C LEU A 8 -24.17 26.90 -9.86
N ASP A 9 -24.73 27.83 -9.08
CA ASP A 9 -24.08 29.09 -8.70
C ASP A 9 -23.42 29.05 -7.32
N PHE A 10 -23.50 27.92 -6.60
CA PHE A 10 -22.93 27.76 -5.27
C PHE A 10 -21.97 26.58 -5.21
N ARG A 11 -20.73 26.87 -4.81
CA ARG A 11 -19.71 25.88 -4.46
C ARG A 11 -19.09 26.26 -3.11
N GLY A 12 -19.40 25.47 -2.09
CA GLY A 12 -18.84 25.62 -0.75
C GLY A 12 -18.10 24.36 -0.30
N PHE A 13 -17.16 24.53 0.62
CA PHE A 13 -16.37 23.45 1.22
C PHE A 13 -16.73 23.32 2.69
N ALA A 14 -17.57 22.34 3.01
CA ALA A 14 -17.98 22.05 4.38
C ALA A 14 -16.89 21.28 5.13
N GLY A 15 -16.58 21.73 6.33
CA GLY A 15 -15.59 21.14 7.21
C GLY A 15 -15.67 21.73 8.61
N GLN A 16 -14.68 21.40 9.44
CA GLN A 16 -14.53 21.98 10.77
C GLN A 16 -13.23 22.78 10.79
N VAL A 17 -13.21 23.90 11.52
CA VAL A 17 -11.98 24.66 11.76
C VAL A 17 -11.11 23.85 12.72
N ALA A 18 -10.05 23.24 12.20
CA ALA A 18 -9.18 22.35 12.98
C ALA A 18 -8.31 23.11 14.01
N SER A 19 -7.93 24.35 13.72
CA SER A 19 -7.11 25.19 14.59
C SER A 19 -7.22 26.66 14.16
N GLY A 20 -7.12 27.58 15.12
CA GLY A 20 -7.10 29.02 14.86
C GLY A 20 -8.47 29.59 14.49
N SER A 21 -8.50 30.53 13.55
CA SER A 21 -9.72 31.20 13.11
C SER A 21 -9.64 31.60 11.65
N VAL A 22 -10.78 31.67 10.98
CA VAL A 22 -10.89 32.13 9.58
C VAL A 22 -11.97 33.20 9.46
N LYS A 23 -11.73 34.23 8.66
CA LYS A 23 -12.67 35.32 8.38
C LYS A 23 -12.94 35.47 6.89
N ALA A 24 -14.09 36.04 6.57
CA ALA A 24 -14.32 36.53 5.21
C ALA A 24 -13.26 37.58 4.85
N GLY A 25 -12.65 37.44 3.67
CA GLY A 25 -11.52 38.24 3.19
C GLY A 25 -10.14 37.66 3.48
N ASP A 26 -10.02 36.59 4.29
CA ASP A 26 -8.72 35.97 4.55
C ASP A 26 -8.19 35.24 3.31
N LYS A 27 -6.88 35.37 3.07
CA LYS A 27 -6.20 34.56 2.07
C LYS A 27 -6.02 33.15 2.60
N VAL A 28 -6.29 32.16 1.75
CA VAL A 28 -6.14 30.75 2.06
C VAL A 28 -5.37 30.04 0.96
N THR A 29 -4.66 28.99 1.33
CA THR A 29 -3.91 28.10 0.45
C THR A 29 -4.42 26.68 0.63
N VAL A 30 -4.53 25.95 -0.48
CA VAL A 30 -4.78 24.50 -0.45
C VAL A 30 -3.47 23.81 -0.10
N ALA A 31 -3.42 23.13 1.04
CA ALA A 31 -2.18 22.59 1.60
C ALA A 31 -1.41 21.73 0.61
N LYS A 32 -2.06 20.82 -0.14
CA LYS A 32 -1.38 19.93 -1.09
C LYS A 32 -0.96 20.62 -2.38
N SER A 33 -1.88 21.26 -3.09
CA SER A 33 -1.61 21.86 -4.41
C SER A 33 -0.85 23.19 -4.34
N GLY A 34 -0.93 23.91 -3.22
CA GLY A 34 -0.36 25.24 -3.05
C GLY A 34 -1.16 26.35 -3.76
N GLN A 35 -2.30 26.02 -4.38
CA GLN A 35 -3.18 27.02 -4.98
C GLN A 35 -3.74 27.94 -3.91
N GLN A 36 -3.80 29.24 -4.21
CA GLN A 36 -4.29 30.26 -3.30
C GLN A 36 -5.64 30.79 -3.77
N SER A 37 -6.46 31.19 -2.80
CA SER A 37 -7.67 31.97 -3.03
C SER A 37 -7.95 32.84 -1.80
N THR A 38 -9.10 33.49 -1.79
CA THR A 38 -9.60 34.30 -0.68
C THR A 38 -10.95 33.76 -0.23
N VAL A 39 -11.18 33.72 1.08
CA VAL A 39 -12.48 33.37 1.64
C VAL A 39 -13.48 34.45 1.28
N LYS A 40 -14.47 34.11 0.46
CA LYS A 40 -15.54 35.01 0.06
C LYS A 40 -16.58 35.12 1.17
N ASP A 41 -17.09 33.98 1.62
CA ASP A 41 -18.13 33.88 2.64
C ASP A 41 -17.91 32.64 3.52
N ILE A 42 -18.35 32.72 4.77
CA ILE A 42 -18.44 31.58 5.69
C ILE A 42 -19.92 31.33 5.96
N VAL A 43 -20.40 30.16 5.54
CA VAL A 43 -21.81 29.77 5.61
C VAL A 43 -22.02 28.73 6.71
N ILE A 44 -23.04 28.95 7.53
CA ILE A 44 -23.55 28.03 8.56
C ILE A 44 -25.02 27.72 8.28
N HIS A 45 -25.63 26.83 9.07
CA HIS A 45 -27.04 26.47 8.87
C HIS A 45 -27.99 27.69 8.91
N GLU A 46 -27.71 28.67 9.77
CA GLU A 46 -28.55 29.86 9.99
C GLU A 46 -28.12 31.09 9.17
N GLY A 47 -27.34 30.92 8.10
CA GLY A 47 -26.95 32.01 7.20
C GLY A 47 -25.42 32.13 7.06
N THR A 48 -24.91 33.37 7.11
CA THR A 48 -23.47 33.64 6.98
C THR A 48 -22.90 34.24 8.27
N GLN A 49 -21.63 33.95 8.54
CA GLN A 49 -20.89 34.54 9.65
C GLN A 49 -19.60 35.20 9.16
N ALA A 50 -19.15 36.25 9.85
CA ALA A 50 -17.95 36.99 9.47
C ALA A 50 -16.65 36.27 9.84
N ARG A 51 -16.70 35.39 10.85
CA ARG A 51 -15.57 34.67 11.44
C ARG A 51 -16.04 33.28 11.88
N ALA A 52 -15.15 32.30 11.76
CA ALA A 52 -15.26 31.01 12.41
C ALA A 52 -14.02 30.74 13.25
N ASP A 53 -14.19 30.12 14.42
CA ASP A 53 -13.12 29.76 15.34
C ASP A 53 -12.96 28.23 15.45
N GLU A 54 -11.86 27.79 16.05
CA GLU A 54 -11.51 26.38 16.25
C GLU A 54 -12.68 25.57 16.83
N GLY A 55 -12.94 24.41 16.22
CA GLY A 55 -14.01 23.50 16.59
C GLY A 55 -15.36 23.77 15.90
N GLU A 56 -15.54 24.93 15.24
CA GLU A 56 -16.80 25.22 14.54
C GLU A 56 -16.91 24.49 13.20
N ALA A 57 -18.10 23.93 12.92
CA ALA A 57 -18.44 23.35 11.64
C ALA A 57 -18.98 24.42 10.70
N VAL A 58 -18.28 24.65 9.59
CA VAL A 58 -18.57 25.74 8.65
C VAL A 58 -18.43 25.30 7.20
N THR A 59 -19.08 26.02 6.30
CA THR A 59 -18.87 25.90 4.86
C THR A 59 -18.14 27.13 4.35
N ILE A 60 -16.92 26.96 3.86
CA ILE A 60 -16.12 28.03 3.28
C ILE A 60 -16.45 28.17 1.79
N VAL A 61 -16.81 29.37 1.36
CA VAL A 61 -16.95 29.73 -0.06
C VAL A 61 -15.73 30.53 -0.46
N LEU A 62 -15.09 30.17 -1.57
CA LEU A 62 -13.90 30.85 -2.08
C LEU A 62 -14.27 31.84 -3.19
N ALA A 63 -13.45 32.87 -3.36
CA ALA A 63 -13.60 33.84 -4.42
C ALA A 63 -13.29 33.26 -5.80
N ASP A 64 -12.32 32.34 -5.87
CA ASP A 64 -11.85 31.74 -7.11
C ASP A 64 -12.28 30.27 -7.21
N GLU A 65 -12.54 29.81 -8.42
CA GLU A 65 -12.77 28.39 -8.69
C GLU A 65 -11.44 27.63 -8.75
N ILE A 66 -10.93 27.24 -7.57
CA ILE A 66 -9.75 26.39 -7.46
C ILE A 66 -10.11 24.92 -7.27
N ASP A 67 -9.19 24.02 -7.60
CA ASP A 67 -9.40 22.58 -7.44
C ASP A 67 -9.09 22.17 -6.00
N ILE A 68 -10.09 21.59 -5.33
CA ILE A 68 -10.01 21.15 -3.94
C ILE A 68 -10.75 19.83 -3.86
N SER A 69 -10.01 18.80 -3.51
CA SER A 69 -10.48 17.42 -3.38
C SER A 69 -10.72 17.05 -1.92
N ARG A 70 -11.43 15.94 -1.68
CA ARG A 70 -11.48 15.34 -0.34
C ARG A 70 -10.06 14.92 0.06
N GLY A 71 -9.64 15.20 1.28
CA GLY A 71 -8.24 15.02 1.70
C GLY A 71 -7.47 16.33 1.80
N ASP A 72 -7.97 17.42 1.20
CA ASP A 72 -7.30 18.71 1.22
C ASP A 72 -7.61 19.51 2.48
N MET A 73 -6.68 20.40 2.82
CA MET A 73 -6.80 21.33 3.94
C MET A 73 -6.64 22.76 3.43
N LEU A 74 -7.55 23.64 3.85
CA LEU A 74 -7.40 25.08 3.65
C LEU A 74 -6.64 25.66 4.83
N VAL A 75 -5.56 26.36 4.54
CA VAL A 75 -4.63 26.91 5.54
C VAL A 75 -4.25 28.33 5.22
N ALA A 76 -3.81 29.09 6.23
CA ALA A 76 -3.21 30.40 5.97
C ALA A 76 -1.91 30.23 5.16
N PRO A 77 -1.60 31.11 4.17
CA PRO A 77 -0.41 31.00 3.33
C PRO A 77 0.90 30.89 4.11
N GLU A 78 1.01 31.60 5.24
CA GLU A 78 2.21 31.64 6.09
C GLU A 78 2.32 30.46 7.08
N ALA A 79 1.25 29.66 7.20
CA ALA A 79 1.17 28.54 8.15
C ALA A 79 0.86 27.23 7.41
N ARG A 80 1.50 27.03 6.25
CA ARG A 80 1.30 25.82 5.46
C ARG A 80 1.92 24.60 6.16
N PRO A 81 1.16 23.52 6.38
CA PRO A 81 1.67 22.29 6.99
C PRO A 81 2.67 21.59 6.07
N HIS A 82 3.35 20.59 6.60
CA HIS A 82 4.18 19.72 5.78
C HIS A 82 3.33 18.91 4.81
N VAL A 83 3.82 18.76 3.57
CA VAL A 83 3.25 17.86 2.58
C VAL A 83 4.33 16.88 2.17
N ALA A 84 4.20 15.64 2.63
CA ALA A 84 5.16 14.59 2.38
C ALA A 84 4.49 13.22 2.38
N ASP A 85 5.14 12.27 1.72
CA ASP A 85 4.77 10.86 1.70
C ASP A 85 5.63 10.01 2.67
N GLN A 86 6.60 10.63 3.33
CA GLN A 86 7.46 9.98 4.33
C GLN A 86 7.66 10.87 5.55
N PHE A 87 7.42 10.30 6.73
CA PHE A 87 7.55 11.01 8.00
C PHE A 87 7.88 10.05 9.13
N GLN A 88 8.33 10.64 10.24
CA GLN A 88 8.55 9.93 11.49
C GLN A 88 7.38 10.16 12.44
N ALA A 89 7.00 9.13 13.17
CA ALA A 89 5.93 9.21 14.15
C ALA A 89 6.21 8.29 15.34
N HIS A 90 5.67 8.66 16.50
CA HIS A 90 5.52 7.74 17.62
C HIS A 90 4.21 6.99 17.44
N VAL A 91 4.26 5.66 17.45
CA VAL A 91 3.10 4.80 17.26
C VAL A 91 2.88 3.97 18.51
N ILE A 92 1.64 3.95 18.99
CA ILE A 92 1.16 2.96 19.96
C ILE A 92 0.41 1.86 19.21
N TRP A 93 0.69 0.62 19.55
CA TRP A 93 0.06 -0.54 18.94
C TRP A 93 -1.08 -1.09 19.80
N PHE A 94 -2.21 -1.43 19.18
CA PHE A 94 -3.42 -1.90 19.86
C PHE A 94 -3.77 -3.35 19.53
N ASP A 95 -3.27 -3.88 18.43
CA ASP A 95 -3.65 -5.21 17.99
C ASP A 95 -2.87 -6.31 18.74
N ALA A 96 -3.52 -7.46 18.94
CA ALA A 96 -2.90 -8.62 19.55
C ALA A 96 -1.83 -9.24 18.64
N GLN A 97 -1.97 -9.13 17.32
CA GLN A 97 -0.91 -9.48 16.38
C GLN A 97 0.14 -8.37 16.36
N PRO A 98 1.43 -8.68 16.58
CA PRO A 98 2.47 -7.67 16.60
C PRO A 98 2.55 -6.89 15.29
N MET A 99 2.89 -5.61 15.39
CA MET A 99 3.24 -4.78 14.25
C MET A 99 4.53 -5.30 13.61
N ILE A 100 4.47 -5.58 12.31
CA ILE A 100 5.63 -6.01 11.52
C ILE A 100 5.92 -4.94 10.47
N PRO A 101 7.13 -4.35 10.45
CA PRO A 101 7.54 -3.43 9.39
C PRO A 101 7.36 -4.05 8.00
N GLY A 102 6.95 -3.25 7.03
CA GLY A 102 6.69 -3.69 5.65
C GLY A 102 5.24 -4.10 5.36
N ARG A 103 4.43 -4.39 6.38
CA ARG A 103 2.99 -4.61 6.21
C ARG A 103 2.26 -3.30 5.91
N SER A 104 1.30 -3.35 4.99
CA SER A 104 0.49 -2.20 4.60
C SER A 104 -0.79 -2.10 5.44
N TYR A 105 -1.13 -0.86 5.82
CA TYR A 105 -2.29 -0.46 6.60
C TYR A 105 -2.99 0.71 5.90
N ILE A 106 -4.23 1.01 6.29
CA ILE A 106 -4.83 2.31 5.96
C ILE A 106 -4.43 3.28 7.07
N LEU A 107 -3.70 4.33 6.71
CA LEU A 107 -3.47 5.47 7.59
C LEU A 107 -4.57 6.50 7.35
N ARG A 108 -5.26 6.86 8.43
CA ARG A 108 -6.30 7.88 8.41
C ARG A 108 -5.91 9.03 9.31
N THR A 109 -5.81 10.22 8.72
CA THR A 109 -5.74 11.49 9.43
C THR A 109 -7.15 12.09 9.54
N GLU A 110 -7.27 13.27 10.15
CA GLU A 110 -8.54 13.99 10.24
C GLU A 110 -9.16 14.30 8.86
N VAL A 111 -8.30 14.61 7.88
CA VAL A 111 -8.75 15.08 6.56
C VAL A 111 -8.62 14.03 5.48
N ASP A 112 -7.74 13.03 5.64
CA ASP A 112 -7.31 12.13 4.57
C ASP A 112 -7.22 10.66 5.00
N SER A 113 -7.27 9.75 4.03
CA SER A 113 -7.13 8.31 4.25
C SER A 113 -6.33 7.70 3.10
N VAL A 114 -5.16 7.16 3.40
CA VAL A 114 -4.19 6.68 2.41
C VAL A 114 -3.61 5.32 2.81
N SER A 115 -3.22 4.53 1.81
CA SER A 115 -2.39 3.35 2.04
C SER A 115 -1.04 3.75 2.63
N ALA A 116 -0.62 3.11 3.71
CA ALA A 116 0.63 3.39 4.38
C ALA A 116 1.34 2.11 4.83
N THR A 117 2.65 2.19 4.96
CA THR A 117 3.50 1.11 5.44
C THR A 117 4.44 1.66 6.51
N ILE A 118 4.54 0.98 7.64
CA ILE A 118 5.60 1.25 8.61
C ILE A 118 6.88 0.65 8.01
N THR A 119 7.81 1.50 7.59
CA THR A 119 9.01 1.07 6.87
C THR A 119 10.14 0.67 7.80
N THR A 120 10.20 1.26 8.99
CA THR A 120 11.25 0.97 9.97
C THR A 120 10.75 1.27 11.37
N LEU A 121 10.89 0.30 12.28
CA LEU A 121 10.84 0.54 13.72
C LEU A 121 12.25 0.88 14.18
N LYS A 122 12.47 2.11 14.65
CA LYS A 122 13.80 2.55 15.10
C LYS A 122 14.14 1.97 16.48
N HIS A 123 13.21 2.12 17.41
CA HIS A 123 13.30 1.58 18.75
C HIS A 123 11.89 1.57 19.37
N GLN A 124 11.71 0.69 20.34
CA GLN A 124 10.59 0.71 21.27
C GLN A 124 10.91 1.69 22.40
N VAL A 125 9.89 2.35 22.92
CA VAL A 125 9.98 3.20 24.11
C VAL A 125 9.34 2.45 25.27
N ASN A 126 10.14 2.14 26.29
CA ASN A 126 9.64 1.52 27.51
C ASN A 126 8.79 2.53 28.29
N ILE A 127 7.52 2.22 28.53
CA ILE A 127 6.57 3.18 29.11
C ILE A 127 6.88 3.49 30.58
N ASN A 128 7.55 2.59 31.29
CA ASN A 128 7.88 2.76 32.71
C ASN A 128 9.17 3.57 32.91
N THR A 129 10.14 3.41 32.00
CA THR A 129 11.49 3.98 32.16
C THR A 129 11.79 5.08 31.14
N PHE A 130 10.99 5.21 30.09
CA PHE A 130 11.24 6.02 28.89
C PHE A 130 12.56 5.66 28.18
N ALA A 131 13.13 4.49 28.47
CA ALA A 131 14.33 4.01 27.79
C ALA A 131 14.01 3.58 26.35
N HIS A 132 14.96 3.81 25.46
CA HIS A 132 14.89 3.35 24.08
C HIS A 132 15.48 1.94 24.00
N GLU A 133 14.67 0.99 23.56
CA GLU A 133 15.03 -0.43 23.47
C GLU A 133 15.00 -0.88 22.00
N ALA A 134 15.99 -1.66 21.58
CA ALA A 134 16.02 -2.19 20.23
C ALA A 134 14.90 -3.22 20.07
N ALA A 135 14.01 -2.99 19.09
CA ALA A 135 12.88 -3.87 18.82
C ALA A 135 12.70 -4.04 17.30
N LYS A 136 12.25 -5.22 16.91
CA LYS A 136 11.87 -5.53 15.51
C LYS A 136 10.35 -5.41 15.28
N HIS A 137 9.57 -5.52 16.35
CA HIS A 137 8.10 -5.47 16.36
C HIS A 137 7.60 -4.57 17.47
N LEU A 138 6.32 -4.17 17.37
CA LEU A 138 5.57 -3.64 18.50
C LEU A 138 4.43 -4.61 18.84
N ASN A 139 4.44 -5.13 20.05
CA ASN A 139 3.33 -5.90 20.62
C ASN A 139 2.22 -4.96 21.11
N MET A 140 1.08 -5.55 21.46
CA MET A 140 -0.05 -4.82 22.02
C MET A 140 0.35 -3.94 23.22
N ASN A 141 -0.09 -2.68 23.20
CA ASN A 141 0.20 -1.62 24.16
C ASN A 141 1.66 -1.14 24.21
N GLU A 142 2.50 -1.55 23.26
CA GLU A 142 3.85 -1.00 23.14
C GLU A 142 3.86 0.26 22.28
N VAL A 143 4.83 1.14 22.58
CA VAL A 143 5.05 2.39 21.86
C VAL A 143 6.41 2.31 21.17
N GLY A 144 6.50 2.78 19.92
CA GLY A 144 7.76 2.84 19.21
C GLY A 144 7.87 4.03 18.28
N GLU A 145 9.11 4.45 18.04
CA GLU A 145 9.43 5.46 17.04
C GLU A 145 9.56 4.78 15.68
N CYS A 146 8.68 5.17 14.74
CA CYS A 146 8.54 4.53 13.44
C CYS A 146 8.76 5.53 12.31
N ASN A 147 9.37 5.06 11.22
CA ASN A 147 9.28 5.73 9.93
C ASN A 147 8.07 5.17 9.17
N ILE A 148 7.28 6.04 8.57
CA ILE A 148 6.08 5.69 7.82
C ILE A 148 6.22 6.22 6.40
N SER A 149 5.81 5.41 5.43
CA SER A 149 5.67 5.80 4.03
C SER A 149 4.22 5.65 3.62
N THR A 150 3.66 6.65 2.98
CA THR A 150 2.31 6.63 2.39
C THR A 150 2.40 6.48 0.87
N GLN A 151 1.33 5.98 0.25
CA GLN A 151 1.26 5.79 -1.21
C GLN A 151 1.20 7.13 -1.97
N SER A 152 0.64 8.17 -1.36
CA SER A 152 0.60 9.53 -1.87
C SER A 152 0.94 10.53 -0.76
N PRO A 153 1.45 11.74 -1.10
CA PRO A 153 1.74 12.77 -0.11
C PRO A 153 0.49 13.21 0.66
N ILE A 154 0.63 13.28 1.98
CA ILE A 154 -0.40 13.79 2.88
C ILE A 154 0.01 15.14 3.47
N ALA A 155 -0.97 15.97 3.82
CA ALA A 155 -0.74 17.22 4.55
C ALA A 155 -0.85 16.96 6.06
N PHE A 156 0.16 17.38 6.83
CA PHE A 156 0.21 17.18 8.27
C PHE A 156 1.10 18.21 8.97
N ASP A 157 0.81 18.45 10.25
CA ASP A 157 1.66 19.21 11.15
C ASP A 157 2.43 18.27 12.09
N ALA A 158 3.44 18.77 12.77
CA ALA A 158 3.98 18.07 13.94
C ALA A 158 2.90 18.03 15.03
N TYR A 159 2.69 16.88 15.67
CA TYR A 159 1.69 16.71 16.73
C TYR A 159 1.88 17.69 17.90
N ARG A 160 3.14 18.10 18.15
CA ARG A 160 3.49 19.09 19.19
C ARG A 160 2.95 20.48 18.88
N ASP A 161 2.83 20.82 17.59
CA ASP A 161 2.38 22.12 17.11
C ASP A 161 0.88 22.13 16.87
N ASN A 162 0.33 21.07 16.27
CA ASN A 162 -1.11 20.90 16.08
C ASN A 162 -1.53 19.44 16.27
N ARG A 163 -2.29 19.19 17.33
CA ARG A 163 -2.74 17.84 17.70
C ARG A 163 -3.81 17.29 16.79
N VAL A 164 -4.61 18.14 16.14
CA VAL A 164 -5.71 17.71 15.27
C VAL A 164 -5.17 17.15 13.96
N THR A 165 -4.17 17.82 13.39
CA THR A 165 -3.61 17.50 12.06
C THR A 165 -2.32 16.70 12.13
N GLY A 166 -1.68 16.62 13.30
CA GLY A 166 -0.47 15.83 13.54
C GLY A 166 -0.73 14.43 14.13
N ASN A 167 -1.98 13.99 14.21
CA ASN A 167 -2.33 12.63 14.64
C ASN A 167 -2.84 11.79 13.47
N PHE A 168 -2.76 10.47 13.63
CA PHE A 168 -3.41 9.52 12.73
C PHE A 168 -3.76 8.22 13.45
N VAL A 169 -4.62 7.43 12.82
CA VAL A 169 -4.86 6.03 13.18
C VAL A 169 -4.43 5.11 12.04
N LEU A 170 -3.98 3.91 12.41
CA LEU A 170 -3.70 2.81 11.50
C LEU A 170 -4.85 1.81 11.59
N ILE A 171 -5.39 1.45 10.43
CA ILE A 171 -6.55 0.57 10.29
C ILE A 171 -6.11 -0.65 9.47
N ASP A 172 -6.37 -1.85 9.97
CA ASP A 172 -6.15 -3.07 9.21
C ASP A 172 -7.16 -3.16 8.06
N ARG A 173 -6.65 -3.50 6.87
CA ARG A 173 -7.44 -3.46 5.62
C ARG A 173 -8.49 -4.56 5.52
N PHE A 174 -8.32 -5.65 6.26
CA PHE A 174 -9.21 -6.81 6.16
C PHE A 174 -10.24 -6.79 7.27
N THR A 175 -9.81 -6.49 8.49
CA THR A 175 -10.71 -6.50 9.66
C THR A 175 -11.40 -5.15 9.85
N ASN A 176 -10.90 -4.08 9.23
CA ASN A 176 -11.27 -2.68 9.50
C ASN A 176 -11.06 -2.27 10.96
N ALA A 177 -10.29 -3.06 11.74
CA ALA A 177 -9.96 -2.73 13.12
C ALA A 177 -8.91 -1.61 13.16
N THR A 178 -9.05 -0.70 14.12
CA THR A 178 -7.98 0.24 14.46
C THR A 178 -6.87 -0.50 15.20
N VAL A 179 -5.76 -0.73 14.52
CA VAL A 179 -4.63 -1.55 15.03
C VAL A 179 -3.54 -0.72 15.68
N GLY A 180 -3.55 0.60 15.47
CA GLY A 180 -2.63 1.51 16.14
C GLY A 180 -3.03 2.97 15.97
N ALA A 181 -2.38 3.85 16.72
CA ALA A 181 -2.48 5.29 16.57
C ALA A 181 -1.11 5.92 16.67
N GLY A 182 -0.92 7.07 16.05
CA GLY A 182 0.37 7.74 16.07
C GLY A 182 0.33 9.25 16.09
N MET A 183 1.45 9.80 16.54
CA MET A 183 1.74 11.22 16.64
C MET A 183 2.91 11.53 15.70
N ILE A 184 2.67 12.34 14.68
CA ILE A 184 3.68 12.71 13.69
C ILE A 184 4.65 13.70 14.31
N ASP A 185 5.95 13.48 14.12
CA ASP A 185 7.00 14.34 14.68
C ASP A 185 7.55 15.29 13.61
N HIS A 186 8.05 14.76 12.49
CA HIS A 186 8.58 15.57 11.38
C HIS A 186 8.63 14.80 10.06
N PRO A 187 8.61 15.49 8.90
CA PRO A 187 8.83 14.87 7.60
C PRO A 187 10.26 14.35 7.46
N LEU A 188 10.45 13.21 6.79
CA LEU A 188 11.77 12.64 6.55
C LEU A 188 12.43 13.31 5.35
N ARG A 189 13.48 14.11 5.61
CA ARG A 189 14.18 14.96 4.61
C ARG A 189 14.85 14.21 3.46
N ARG A 190 15.03 12.88 3.50
CA ARG A 190 15.59 12.14 2.35
C ARG A 190 14.67 12.15 1.12
N ALA A 191 13.40 12.52 1.27
CA ALA A 191 12.46 12.72 0.17
C ALA A 191 12.57 14.09 -0.53
N SER A 192 13.29 15.08 0.01
CA SER A 192 13.34 16.43 -0.61
C SER A 192 14.25 16.51 -1.85
N ASN A 193 15.13 15.51 -2.08
CA ASN A 193 16.02 15.47 -3.24
C ASN A 193 15.59 14.43 -4.30
N VAL A 194 14.49 13.71 -4.07
CA VAL A 194 13.92 12.79 -5.05
C VAL A 194 12.65 13.44 -5.59
N HIS A 195 12.82 14.48 -6.39
CA HIS A 195 11.70 14.96 -7.19
C HIS A 195 11.30 13.85 -8.14
N TRP A 196 10.01 13.49 -8.14
CA TRP A 196 9.43 12.68 -9.20
C TRP A 196 9.57 13.47 -10.50
N GLN A 197 10.63 13.21 -11.24
CA GLN A 197 10.82 13.81 -12.55
C GLN A 197 9.80 13.14 -13.47
N ALA A 198 8.82 13.90 -13.95
CA ALA A 198 7.91 13.42 -14.97
C ALA A 198 8.75 13.03 -16.18
N MET A 199 8.99 11.73 -16.36
CA MET A 199 9.78 11.22 -17.47
C MET A 199 8.97 11.46 -18.75
N GLU A 200 9.57 12.12 -19.74
CA GLU A 200 8.96 12.32 -21.07
C GLU A 200 8.57 10.97 -21.72
N VAL A 201 9.29 9.90 -21.37
CA VAL A 201 8.95 8.52 -21.71
C VAL A 201 8.29 7.82 -20.52
N ASN A 202 6.96 7.85 -20.51
CA ASN A 202 6.12 7.21 -19.48
C ASN A 202 5.77 5.75 -19.82
N LYS A 203 5.09 5.07 -18.89
CA LYS A 203 4.64 3.67 -19.01
C LYS A 203 3.83 3.42 -20.28
N THR A 204 2.92 4.34 -20.62
CA THR A 204 2.07 4.24 -21.82
C THR A 204 2.91 4.20 -23.09
N ALA A 205 3.86 5.13 -23.24
CA ALA A 205 4.76 5.15 -24.40
C ALA A 205 5.59 3.84 -24.51
N ARG A 206 6.05 3.28 -23.39
CA ARG A 206 6.78 2.00 -23.37
C ARG A 206 5.89 0.81 -23.74
N ALA A 207 4.64 0.81 -23.29
CA ALA A 207 3.65 -0.21 -23.60
C ALA A 207 3.27 -0.19 -25.10
N GLU A 208 3.09 0.99 -25.68
CA GLU A 208 2.75 1.20 -27.09
C GLU A 208 3.80 0.61 -28.03
N ILE A 209 5.09 0.88 -27.78
CA ILE A 209 6.21 0.32 -28.57
C ILE A 209 6.24 -1.21 -28.52
N LYS A 210 5.80 -1.80 -27.40
CA LYS A 210 5.77 -3.26 -27.22
C LYS A 210 4.48 -3.91 -27.71
N HIS A 211 3.49 -3.13 -28.16
CA HIS A 211 2.17 -3.60 -28.57
C HIS A 211 1.54 -4.56 -27.53
N GLN A 212 1.67 -4.21 -26.24
CA GLN A 212 1.14 -5.01 -25.13
C GLN A 212 0.68 -4.13 -23.97
N LYS A 213 -0.29 -4.64 -23.19
CA LYS A 213 -0.65 -4.06 -21.90
C LYS A 213 0.30 -4.60 -20.84
N PRO A 214 1.02 -3.74 -20.08
CA PRO A 214 1.83 -4.20 -18.97
C PRO A 214 0.95 -4.80 -17.89
N THR A 215 1.38 -5.91 -17.29
CA THR A 215 0.57 -6.64 -16.30
C THR A 215 1.49 -7.44 -15.40
N VAL A 216 1.13 -7.59 -14.14
CA VAL A 216 1.74 -8.55 -13.22
C VAL A 216 0.81 -9.73 -13.01
N LEU A 217 1.31 -10.90 -13.36
CA LEU A 217 0.68 -12.20 -13.12
C LEU A 217 1.26 -12.77 -11.83
N TRP A 218 0.52 -12.63 -10.73
CA TRP A 218 0.97 -13.01 -9.40
C TRP A 218 0.45 -14.39 -9.02
N PHE A 219 1.29 -15.42 -9.18
CA PHE A 219 0.95 -16.78 -8.81
C PHE A 219 1.11 -16.99 -7.30
N THR A 220 0.09 -17.59 -6.68
CA THR A 220 0.09 -17.99 -5.27
C THR A 220 -0.44 -19.42 -5.12
N GLY A 221 0.01 -20.13 -4.09
CA GLY A 221 -0.34 -21.53 -3.83
C GLY A 221 0.76 -22.29 -3.07
N TYR A 222 0.43 -23.49 -2.58
CA TYR A 222 1.38 -24.34 -1.85
C TYR A 222 2.66 -24.68 -2.63
N SER A 223 3.75 -24.99 -1.91
CA SER A 223 4.91 -25.64 -2.53
C SER A 223 4.45 -26.92 -3.24
N GLY A 224 4.96 -27.22 -4.44
CA GLY A 224 4.51 -28.41 -5.19
C GLY A 224 3.13 -28.30 -5.85
N SER A 225 2.41 -27.17 -5.73
CA SER A 225 1.11 -26.98 -6.40
C SER A 225 1.19 -26.90 -7.92
N GLY A 226 2.37 -26.58 -8.48
CA GLY A 226 2.60 -26.47 -9.93
C GLY A 226 2.77 -25.04 -10.46
N LYS A 227 2.86 -24.02 -9.58
CA LYS A 227 3.09 -22.61 -9.95
C LYS A 227 4.19 -22.43 -11.01
N SER A 228 5.42 -22.84 -10.70
CA SER A 228 6.55 -22.66 -11.62
C SER A 228 6.36 -23.45 -12.92
N THR A 229 5.68 -24.60 -12.91
CA THR A 229 5.37 -25.36 -14.13
C THR A 229 4.39 -24.62 -15.02
N ILE A 230 3.27 -24.14 -14.48
CA ILE A 230 2.25 -23.40 -15.23
C ILE A 230 2.81 -22.05 -15.70
N ALA A 231 3.53 -21.33 -14.83
CA ALA A 231 4.18 -20.06 -15.13
C ALA A 231 5.18 -20.19 -16.30
N ASN A 232 6.04 -21.22 -16.29
CA ASN A 232 6.97 -21.49 -17.40
C ASN A 232 6.23 -21.82 -18.70
N THR A 233 5.15 -22.60 -18.64
CA THR A 233 4.36 -22.92 -19.84
C THR A 233 3.68 -21.67 -20.39
N LEU A 234 3.09 -20.84 -19.53
CA LEU A 234 2.51 -19.55 -19.90
C LEU A 234 3.54 -18.62 -20.52
N GLU A 235 4.74 -18.51 -19.92
CA GLU A 235 5.82 -17.67 -20.45
C GLU A 235 6.21 -18.09 -21.86
N LYS A 236 6.32 -19.41 -22.13
CA LYS A 236 6.60 -19.93 -23.47
C LYS A 236 5.49 -19.57 -24.47
N LEU A 237 4.22 -19.70 -24.08
CA LEU A 237 3.08 -19.36 -24.94
C LEU A 237 3.08 -17.85 -25.29
N LEU A 238 3.26 -16.99 -24.29
CA LEU A 238 3.33 -15.54 -24.48
C LEU A 238 4.54 -15.12 -25.32
N HIS A 239 5.71 -15.70 -25.07
CA HIS A 239 6.91 -15.46 -25.85
C HIS A 239 6.73 -15.87 -27.33
N ALA A 240 6.10 -17.01 -27.60
CA ALA A 240 5.80 -17.45 -28.96
C ALA A 240 4.86 -16.47 -29.71
N GLN A 241 4.09 -15.66 -28.98
CA GLN A 241 3.22 -14.60 -29.52
C GLN A 241 3.92 -13.24 -29.63
N GLY A 242 5.23 -13.18 -29.40
CA GLY A 242 6.00 -11.94 -29.44
C GLY A 242 5.75 -11.01 -28.25
N LYS A 243 5.16 -11.51 -27.16
CA LYS A 243 4.99 -10.71 -25.93
C LYS A 243 6.30 -10.63 -25.17
N HIS A 244 6.57 -9.47 -24.59
CA HIS A 244 7.73 -9.22 -23.75
C HIS A 244 7.40 -9.55 -22.30
N THR A 245 7.86 -10.71 -21.85
CA THR A 245 7.67 -11.21 -20.49
C THR A 245 8.97 -11.22 -19.69
N PHE A 246 8.84 -11.29 -18.36
CA PHE A 246 9.94 -11.64 -17.47
C PHE A 246 9.42 -12.39 -16.25
N MET A 247 10.03 -13.54 -15.92
CA MET A 247 9.63 -14.33 -14.76
C MET A 247 10.51 -14.05 -13.52
N LEU A 248 9.86 -13.68 -12.42
CA LEU A 248 10.43 -13.56 -11.08
C LEU A 248 10.01 -14.79 -10.27
N ASP A 249 10.93 -15.75 -10.12
CA ASP A 249 10.72 -16.95 -9.30
C ASP A 249 11.53 -16.89 -8.00
N GLY A 250 10.99 -17.55 -6.97
CA GLY A 250 11.60 -17.58 -5.64
C GLY A 250 13.04 -18.11 -5.63
N ASP A 251 13.38 -19.07 -6.50
CA ASP A 251 14.74 -19.59 -6.58
C ASP A 251 15.69 -18.51 -7.13
N ASN A 252 15.32 -17.83 -8.22
CA ASN A 252 16.17 -16.82 -8.86
C ASN A 252 16.41 -15.58 -7.98
N ILE A 253 15.37 -15.10 -7.31
CA ILE A 253 15.45 -13.89 -6.49
C ILE A 253 16.21 -14.13 -5.18
N ARG A 254 16.04 -15.30 -4.56
CA ARG A 254 16.71 -15.64 -3.29
C ARG A 254 18.21 -15.87 -3.45
N HIS A 255 18.70 -16.20 -4.65
CA HIS A 255 20.14 -16.27 -4.90
C HIS A 255 20.79 -14.89 -5.17
N GLY A 256 19.98 -13.87 -5.49
CA GLY A 256 20.45 -12.53 -5.85
C GLY A 256 19.98 -11.46 -4.88
N LEU A 257 18.90 -10.77 -5.28
CA LEU A 257 18.36 -9.59 -4.59
C LEU A 257 17.99 -9.84 -3.13
N ASN A 258 17.50 -11.05 -2.81
CA ASN A 258 16.98 -11.40 -1.49
C ASN A 258 17.86 -12.44 -0.78
N ARG A 259 19.15 -12.52 -1.12
CA ARG A 259 20.10 -13.47 -0.50
C ARG A 259 20.35 -13.23 0.99
N ASP A 260 20.05 -12.03 1.46
CA ASP A 260 20.16 -11.60 2.86
C ASP A 260 18.96 -12.01 3.72
N LEU A 261 17.87 -12.48 3.09
CA LEU A 261 16.62 -12.83 3.77
C LEU A 261 16.50 -14.34 3.98
N GLY A 262 16.16 -14.74 5.20
CA GLY A 262 15.82 -16.09 5.60
C GLY A 262 14.36 -16.47 5.31
N PHE A 263 13.76 -17.20 6.26
CA PHE A 263 12.43 -17.82 6.12
C PHE A 263 11.51 -17.57 7.31
N ASP A 264 11.89 -16.71 8.25
CA ASP A 264 10.97 -16.22 9.28
C ASP A 264 9.90 -15.28 8.68
N ASN A 265 8.97 -14.82 9.51
CA ASN A 265 7.85 -14.02 9.03
C ASN A 265 8.31 -12.67 8.47
N ASP A 266 9.23 -11.98 9.13
CA ASP A 266 9.74 -10.66 8.71
C ASP A 266 10.45 -10.75 7.37
N ASP A 267 11.33 -11.74 7.24
CA ASP A 267 12.07 -12.00 6.01
C ASP A 267 11.12 -12.36 4.85
N ARG A 268 9.98 -13.01 5.15
CA ARG A 268 8.94 -13.25 4.14
C ARG A 268 8.23 -11.98 3.72
N VAL A 269 7.86 -11.12 4.67
CA VAL A 269 7.22 -9.82 4.37
C VAL A 269 8.14 -8.99 3.49
N GLU A 270 9.40 -8.83 3.90
CA GLU A 270 10.39 -8.05 3.15
C GLU A 270 10.71 -8.70 1.79
N ASN A 271 10.76 -10.03 1.72
CA ASN A 271 10.96 -10.74 0.45
C ASN A 271 9.84 -10.43 -0.55
N ILE A 272 8.58 -10.48 -0.11
CA ILE A 272 7.43 -10.16 -0.98
C ILE A 272 7.43 -8.67 -1.35
N ARG A 273 7.72 -7.77 -0.40
CA ARG A 273 7.81 -6.33 -0.65
C ARG A 273 8.84 -6.01 -1.74
N ARG A 274 10.06 -6.55 -1.64
CA ARG A 274 11.13 -6.35 -2.64
C ARG A 274 10.73 -6.88 -4.01
N VAL A 275 10.14 -8.07 -4.07
CA VAL A 275 9.67 -8.67 -5.33
C VAL A 275 8.58 -7.82 -5.97
N ALA A 276 7.64 -7.30 -5.17
CA ALA A 276 6.56 -6.46 -5.67
C ALA A 276 7.07 -5.14 -6.27
N GLU A 277 8.04 -4.48 -5.62
CA GLU A 277 8.68 -3.27 -6.15
C GLU A 277 9.47 -3.54 -7.46
N VAL A 278 10.18 -4.67 -7.55
CA VAL A 278 10.86 -5.06 -8.79
C VAL A 278 9.86 -5.35 -9.90
N ALA A 279 8.77 -6.06 -9.59
CA ALA A 279 7.69 -6.30 -10.54
C ALA A 279 7.09 -4.98 -11.02
N LYS A 280 6.85 -4.01 -10.13
CA LYS A 280 6.38 -2.66 -10.48
C LYS A 280 7.32 -1.97 -11.47
N LEU A 281 8.62 -1.91 -11.18
CA LEU A 281 9.60 -1.29 -12.09
C LEU A 281 9.62 -1.94 -13.48
N MET A 282 9.47 -3.27 -13.55
CA MET A 282 9.42 -4.02 -14.81
C MET A 282 8.11 -3.78 -15.57
N THR A 283 6.98 -3.70 -14.87
CA THR A 283 5.68 -3.35 -15.45
C THR A 283 5.69 -1.90 -15.96
N ASP A 284 6.31 -0.98 -15.23
CA ASP A 284 6.50 0.41 -15.69
C ASP A 284 7.43 0.49 -16.90
N ALA A 285 8.32 -0.49 -17.10
CA ALA A 285 9.10 -0.66 -18.33
C ALA A 285 8.31 -1.27 -19.51
N GLY A 286 7.01 -1.52 -19.32
CA GLY A 286 6.10 -2.02 -20.34
C GLY A 286 6.00 -3.55 -20.41
N LEU A 287 6.57 -4.29 -19.45
CA LEU A 287 6.65 -5.76 -19.48
C LEU A 287 5.41 -6.44 -18.88
N MET A 288 5.20 -7.69 -19.27
CA MET A 288 4.32 -8.63 -18.57
C MET A 288 5.17 -9.44 -17.58
N VAL A 289 5.00 -9.20 -16.29
CA VAL A 289 5.84 -9.81 -15.25
C VAL A 289 5.12 -11.01 -14.67
N ILE A 290 5.77 -12.16 -14.65
CA ILE A 290 5.24 -13.39 -14.06
C ILE A 290 5.91 -13.62 -12.73
N VAL A 291 5.19 -13.50 -11.62
CA VAL A 291 5.70 -13.67 -10.26
C VAL A 291 5.26 -15.04 -9.73
N SER A 292 6.22 -15.91 -9.42
CA SER A 292 5.98 -17.27 -8.93
C SER A 292 6.53 -17.45 -7.51
N PHE A 293 5.72 -17.11 -6.52
CA PHE A 293 6.06 -17.25 -5.09
C PHE A 293 4.94 -17.98 -4.34
N ILE A 294 5.22 -18.56 -3.17
CA ILE A 294 4.15 -19.12 -2.33
C ILE A 294 3.20 -18.00 -1.89
N SER A 295 3.75 -16.86 -1.45
CA SER A 295 3.01 -15.69 -0.94
C SER A 295 1.81 -16.10 -0.06
N PRO A 296 2.07 -16.79 1.07
CA PRO A 296 1.04 -17.54 1.78
C PRO A 296 -0.01 -16.67 2.46
N PHE A 297 0.32 -15.43 2.78
CA PHE A 297 -0.50 -14.54 3.58
C PHE A 297 -1.20 -13.50 2.70
N LYS A 298 -2.47 -13.23 3.00
CA LYS A 298 -3.35 -12.31 2.25
C LYS A 298 -2.84 -10.87 2.32
N ALA A 299 -2.30 -10.46 3.47
CA ALA A 299 -1.81 -9.10 3.68
C ALA A 299 -0.67 -8.71 2.74
N GLU A 300 0.26 -9.62 2.48
CA GLU A 300 1.43 -9.43 1.63
C GLU A 300 1.03 -9.43 0.16
N ARG A 301 0.06 -10.27 -0.23
CA ARG A 301 -0.51 -10.23 -1.59
C ARG A 301 -1.27 -8.94 -1.85
N GLN A 302 -2.01 -8.44 -0.87
CA GLN A 302 -2.68 -7.14 -0.98
C GLN A 302 -1.69 -5.97 -1.03
N MET A 303 -0.64 -5.99 -0.18
CA MET A 303 0.44 -5.00 -0.23
C MET A 303 1.11 -4.97 -1.60
N ALA A 304 1.36 -6.13 -2.21
CA ALA A 304 1.86 -6.19 -3.58
C ALA A 304 0.85 -5.61 -4.58
N ARG A 305 -0.43 -5.98 -4.49
CA ARG A 305 -1.52 -5.48 -5.36
C ARG A 305 -1.64 -3.95 -5.33
N ASP A 306 -1.53 -3.34 -4.16
CA ASP A 306 -1.69 -1.89 -3.97
C ASP A 306 -0.58 -1.05 -4.65
N LEU A 307 0.50 -1.66 -5.10
CA LEU A 307 1.57 -0.99 -5.86
C LEU A 307 1.21 -0.72 -7.32
N PHE A 308 0.17 -1.37 -7.84
CA PHE A 308 -0.19 -1.38 -9.25
C PHE A 308 -1.47 -0.59 -9.53
N GLN A 309 -1.65 -0.13 -10.77
CA GLN A 309 -2.90 0.51 -11.17
C GLN A 309 -4.03 -0.52 -11.28
N GLU A 310 -5.27 -0.03 -11.26
CA GLU A 310 -6.45 -0.89 -11.38
C GLU A 310 -6.36 -1.79 -12.62
N GLY A 311 -6.49 -3.09 -12.40
CA GLY A 311 -6.37 -4.12 -13.43
C GLY A 311 -4.93 -4.53 -13.78
N GLU A 312 -3.87 -3.85 -13.36
CA GLU A 312 -2.52 -4.29 -13.72
C GLU A 312 -2.06 -5.52 -12.94
N PHE A 313 -2.64 -5.76 -11.77
CA PHE A 313 -2.34 -6.93 -10.94
C PHE A 313 -3.38 -8.03 -11.14
N VAL A 314 -2.93 -9.23 -11.52
CA VAL A 314 -3.74 -10.43 -11.74
C VAL A 314 -3.27 -11.52 -10.80
N GLU A 315 -4.04 -11.78 -9.74
CA GLU A 315 -3.78 -12.86 -8.79
C GLU A 315 -4.24 -14.20 -9.37
N VAL A 316 -3.27 -15.10 -9.56
CA VAL A 316 -3.47 -16.45 -10.08
C VAL A 316 -3.36 -17.44 -8.92
N PHE A 317 -4.49 -17.92 -8.44
CA PHE A 317 -4.53 -18.94 -7.40
C PHE A 317 -4.35 -20.34 -8.00
N VAL A 318 -3.18 -20.95 -7.74
CA VAL A 318 -2.88 -22.34 -8.12
C VAL A 318 -3.30 -23.26 -6.99
N ASP A 319 -4.56 -23.69 -7.08
CA ASP A 319 -5.26 -24.47 -6.07
C ASP A 319 -5.02 -25.96 -6.28
N THR A 320 -4.23 -26.53 -5.38
CA THR A 320 -3.91 -27.96 -5.31
C THR A 320 -4.01 -28.39 -3.86
N PRO A 321 -4.74 -29.48 -3.54
CA PRO A 321 -4.81 -29.97 -2.18
C PRO A 321 -3.42 -30.23 -1.59
N LEU A 322 -3.28 -29.94 -0.29
CA LEU A 322 -2.01 -30.05 0.42
C LEU A 322 -1.47 -31.48 0.39
N GLU A 323 -2.34 -32.48 0.51
CA GLU A 323 -1.98 -33.91 0.48
C GLU A 323 -1.33 -34.28 -0.85
N GLU A 324 -1.87 -33.75 -1.96
CA GLU A 324 -1.30 -33.97 -3.29
C GLU A 324 0.04 -33.23 -3.44
N CYS A 325 0.17 -32.01 -2.88
CA CYS A 325 1.43 -31.27 -2.86
C CYS A 325 2.53 -32.03 -2.11
N ILE A 326 2.20 -32.60 -0.95
CA ILE A 326 3.08 -33.45 -0.14
C ILE A 326 3.46 -34.72 -0.90
N LYS A 327 2.52 -35.33 -1.64
CA LYS A 327 2.79 -36.51 -2.46
C LYS A 327 3.75 -36.21 -3.63
N ARG A 328 3.58 -35.05 -4.29
CA ARG A 328 4.41 -34.63 -5.42
C ARG A 328 5.85 -34.31 -4.99
N ASP A 329 6.00 -33.57 -3.89
CA ASP A 329 7.26 -33.10 -3.26
C ASP A 329 8.53 -33.15 -4.14
N PRO A 330 8.55 -32.42 -5.28
CA PRO A 330 9.59 -32.57 -6.29
C PRO A 330 10.98 -32.13 -5.80
N LYS A 331 11.01 -31.25 -4.79
CA LYS A 331 12.22 -30.71 -4.17
C LYS A 331 12.57 -31.40 -2.84
N GLY A 332 11.77 -32.38 -2.39
CA GLY A 332 11.97 -33.05 -1.10
C GLY A 332 11.78 -32.14 0.12
N LEU A 333 11.09 -31.01 -0.03
CA LEU A 333 10.95 -29.99 1.01
C LEU A 333 9.91 -30.38 2.06
N TYR A 334 8.83 -31.04 1.65
CA TYR A 334 7.82 -31.52 2.61
C TYR A 334 8.40 -32.61 3.52
N LYS A 335 9.18 -33.54 2.95
CA LYS A 335 9.88 -34.57 3.75
C LYS A 335 10.81 -33.95 4.80
N LYS A 336 11.60 -32.95 4.42
CA LYS A 336 12.51 -32.24 5.33
C LYS A 336 11.76 -31.45 6.40
N ALA A 337 10.66 -30.78 6.02
CA ALA A 337 9.81 -30.07 6.97
C ALA A 337 9.17 -31.02 8.00
N GLN A 338 8.65 -32.17 7.57
CA GLN A 338 8.10 -33.20 8.45
C GLN A 338 9.16 -33.81 9.38
N ALA A 339 10.41 -33.90 8.94
CA ALA A 339 11.55 -34.31 9.77
C ALA A 339 12.04 -33.22 10.74
N GLY A 340 11.47 -32.01 10.70
CA GLY A 340 11.87 -30.88 11.54
C GLY A 340 13.14 -30.15 11.07
N GLU A 341 13.67 -30.49 9.89
CA GLU A 341 14.87 -29.86 9.31
C GLU A 341 14.59 -28.46 8.74
N ILE A 342 13.33 -28.17 8.41
CA ILE A 342 12.88 -26.87 7.89
C ILE A 342 11.77 -26.33 8.79
N ALA A 343 12.08 -25.27 9.53
CA ALA A 343 11.11 -24.56 10.35
C ALA A 343 10.16 -23.70 9.51
N ASN A 344 8.98 -23.39 10.07
CA ASN A 344 7.97 -22.49 9.49
C ASN A 344 7.51 -22.86 8.07
N PHE A 345 7.52 -24.14 7.68
CA PHE A 345 7.18 -24.52 6.32
C PHE A 345 5.67 -24.44 6.05
N THR A 346 5.27 -23.72 4.99
CA THR A 346 3.86 -23.50 4.62
C THR A 346 3.11 -24.81 4.39
N GLY A 347 1.99 -24.99 5.08
CA GLY A 347 1.16 -26.21 5.05
C GLY A 347 1.62 -27.31 6.01
N ILE A 348 2.73 -27.15 6.73
CA ILE A 348 3.16 -28.10 7.78
C ILE A 348 3.22 -27.41 9.14
N SER A 349 4.01 -26.34 9.25
CA SER A 349 4.24 -25.62 10.50
C SER A 349 4.03 -24.10 10.35
N SER A 350 3.37 -23.68 9.28
CA SER A 350 2.98 -22.30 8.96
C SER A 350 1.73 -22.34 8.09
N ASP A 351 0.81 -21.41 8.28
CA ASP A 351 -0.46 -21.38 7.55
C ASP A 351 -0.32 -20.91 6.10
N TYR A 352 -1.36 -21.19 5.31
CA TYR A 352 -1.59 -20.65 3.98
C TYR A 352 -3.01 -20.09 3.92
N GLU A 353 -3.14 -18.80 3.65
CA GLU A 353 -4.39 -18.09 3.52
C GLU A 353 -4.78 -18.06 2.04
N ALA A 354 -5.72 -18.93 1.65
CA ALA A 354 -6.17 -19.02 0.26
C ALA A 354 -6.79 -17.68 -0.22
N PRO A 355 -6.54 -17.24 -1.46
CA PRO A 355 -7.21 -16.08 -2.04
C PRO A 355 -8.73 -16.28 -2.11
N GLU A 356 -9.50 -15.32 -1.61
CA GLU A 356 -10.97 -15.37 -1.65
C GLU A 356 -11.53 -14.96 -3.01
N ASN A 357 -10.94 -13.96 -3.66
CA ASN A 357 -11.39 -13.41 -4.93
C ASN A 357 -10.22 -13.21 -5.91
N PRO A 358 -9.49 -14.28 -6.29
CA PRO A 358 -8.42 -14.17 -7.28
C PRO A 358 -9.00 -13.87 -8.66
N GLU A 359 -8.29 -13.11 -9.49
CA GLU A 359 -8.68 -12.88 -10.89
C GLU A 359 -8.73 -14.18 -11.70
N VAL A 360 -7.83 -15.13 -11.40
CA VAL A 360 -7.81 -16.46 -12.02
C VAL A 360 -7.64 -17.53 -10.95
N HIS A 361 -8.58 -18.48 -10.89
CA HIS A 361 -8.52 -19.65 -10.02
C HIS A 361 -8.28 -20.90 -10.85
N LEU A 362 -7.19 -21.61 -10.58
CA LEU A 362 -6.76 -22.80 -11.29
C LEU A 362 -6.82 -24.03 -10.37
N HIS A 363 -7.73 -24.96 -10.65
CA HIS A 363 -7.73 -26.28 -10.02
C HIS A 363 -6.81 -27.21 -10.79
N THR A 364 -5.76 -27.73 -10.14
CA THR A 364 -4.71 -28.47 -10.87
C THR A 364 -4.99 -29.97 -11.04
N LEU A 365 -5.91 -30.54 -10.24
CA LEU A 365 -6.23 -31.96 -10.32
C LEU A 365 -6.98 -32.28 -11.61
N GLY A 366 -6.49 -33.27 -12.36
CA GLY A 366 -7.13 -33.72 -13.61
C GLY A 366 -6.89 -32.81 -14.82
N HIS A 367 -6.08 -31.76 -14.67
CA HIS A 367 -5.75 -30.83 -15.75
C HIS A 367 -4.26 -30.88 -16.07
N ASP A 368 -3.93 -30.81 -17.36
CA ASP A 368 -2.55 -30.63 -17.79
C ASP A 368 -2.08 -29.17 -17.59
N PRO A 369 -0.77 -28.92 -17.42
CA PRO A 369 -0.26 -27.57 -17.23
C PRO A 369 -0.49 -26.61 -18.41
N GLU A 370 -0.64 -27.14 -19.64
CA GLU A 370 -0.81 -26.34 -20.85
C GLU A 370 -2.22 -25.77 -20.94
N ALA A 371 -3.25 -26.58 -20.66
CA ALA A 371 -4.64 -26.18 -20.55
C ALA A 371 -4.83 -25.08 -19.48
N LEU A 372 -4.15 -25.23 -18.33
CA LEU A 372 -4.19 -24.21 -17.26
C LEU A 372 -3.49 -22.90 -17.69
N ALA A 373 -2.37 -22.98 -18.41
CA ALA A 373 -1.71 -21.80 -18.96
C ALA A 373 -2.59 -21.10 -20.01
N ILE A 374 -3.26 -21.86 -20.89
CA ILE A 374 -4.23 -21.34 -21.87
C ILE A 374 -5.41 -20.65 -21.18
N GLN A 375 -5.86 -21.13 -20.01
CA GLN A 375 -6.91 -20.46 -19.24
C GLN A 375 -6.49 -19.04 -18.81
N ILE A 376 -5.24 -18.87 -18.34
CA ILE A 376 -4.69 -17.55 -17.98
C ILE A 376 -4.59 -16.67 -19.23
N GLU A 377 -4.10 -17.21 -20.34
CA GLU A 377 -4.00 -16.46 -21.60
C GLU A 377 -5.36 -15.97 -22.10
N ASN A 378 -6.38 -16.83 -22.02
CA ASN A 378 -7.74 -16.48 -22.40
C ASN A 378 -8.33 -15.40 -21.50
N TYR A 379 -7.99 -15.41 -20.20
CA TYR A 379 -8.33 -14.31 -19.30
C TYR A 379 -7.67 -13.00 -19.75
N LEU A 380 -6.38 -13.02 -20.07
CA LEU A 380 -5.64 -11.82 -20.53
C LEU A 380 -6.20 -11.26 -21.85
N LYS A 381 -6.62 -12.12 -22.79
CA LYS A 381 -7.21 -11.71 -24.07
C LYS A 381 -8.56 -11.02 -23.95
N LYS A 382 -9.31 -11.28 -22.87
CA LYS A 382 -10.65 -10.70 -22.64
C LYS A 382 -10.59 -9.29 -22.03
N ARG A 383 -9.40 -8.80 -21.69
CA ARG A 383 -9.16 -7.51 -21.01
C ARG A 383 -8.63 -6.45 -21.96
#